data_AF-A0A662GVV3-F1
#
_entry.id   AF-A0A662GVV3-F1
#
_cell.length_a   1.000
_cell.length_b   1.000
_cell.length_c   1.000
_cell.angle_alpha   90.00
_cell.angle_beta   90.00
_cell.angle_gamma   90.00
#
_symmetry.space_group_name_H-M   'P 1'
#
loop_
_entity.id
_entity.type
_entity.pdbx_description
1 polymer ?
#
loop_
_entity_poly.entity_id
_entity_poly.type
_entity_poly.pdbx_seq_one_letter_code
_entity_poly.pdbx_strand_id
1 'polypeptide(L)'
;MASEPALALEEAVRLHGHRGPWLVMGYRAGARACEVLDPTDEFSLYCVVKTPLRTPYTCAVDGIQASTRCTLGKLLISVEEASADEIAYIFIDRRSGRRLELRLRPGVAEWVSRLCELGMEVAAREVERAPLWRLFEERLCD
;
A
#
# COMPACT_ATOMS: atom_id res chain seq x y z
N MET A 1 14.72 11.59 -11.34
CA MET A 1 13.88 12.05 -10.22
C MET A 1 12.92 10.90 -9.96
N ALA A 2 12.85 10.39 -8.74
CA ALA A 2 11.88 9.33 -8.43
C ALA A 2 10.47 9.83 -8.79
N SER A 3 9.69 9.00 -9.49
CA SER A 3 8.30 9.35 -9.80
C SER A 3 7.53 9.67 -8.51
N GLU A 4 6.91 10.85 -8.46
CA GLU A 4 6.04 11.23 -7.36
C GLU A 4 4.80 10.31 -7.33
N PRO A 5 4.18 10.11 -6.15
CA PRO A 5 2.90 9.42 -6.05
C PRO A 5 1.86 10.04 -6.99
N ALA A 6 0.96 9.20 -7.51
CA ALA A 6 -0.01 9.64 -8.51
C ALA A 6 -0.97 10.72 -8.03
N LEU A 7 -1.39 10.63 -6.77
CA LEU A 7 -2.21 11.61 -6.06
C LEU A 7 -1.57 11.94 -4.72
N ALA A 8 -1.85 13.12 -4.17
CA ALA A 8 -1.49 13.45 -2.80
C ALA A 8 -2.27 12.58 -1.80
N LEU A 9 -1.72 12.34 -0.60
CA LEU A 9 -2.38 11.53 0.42
C LEU A 9 -3.74 12.12 0.81
N GLU A 10 -3.88 13.44 0.82
CA GLU A 10 -5.14 14.14 1.09
C GLU A 10 -6.21 13.83 0.05
N GLU A 11 -5.84 13.62 -1.21
CA GLU A 11 -6.76 13.21 -2.27
C GLU A 11 -7.19 11.75 -2.11
N ALA A 12 -6.26 10.88 -1.69
CA ALA A 12 -6.59 9.50 -1.32
C ALA A 12 -7.57 9.45 -0.13
N VAL A 13 -7.38 10.32 0.86
CA VAL A 13 -8.30 10.48 2.01
C VAL A 13 -9.68 10.95 1.54
N ARG A 14 -9.75 11.91 0.61
CA ARG A 14 -11.04 12.38 0.06
C ARG A 14 -11.76 11.28 -0.71
N LEU A 15 -11.04 10.47 -1.49
CA LEU A 15 -11.62 9.32 -2.20
C LEU A 15 -12.15 8.27 -1.23
N HIS A 16 -11.35 7.92 -0.22
CA HIS A 16 -11.68 6.87 0.75
C HIS A 16 -12.74 7.30 1.78
N GLY A 17 -12.87 8.61 2.01
CA GLY A 17 -13.84 9.21 2.93
C GLY A 17 -13.32 9.48 4.34
N HIS A 18 -12.15 8.96 4.72
CA HIS A 18 -11.48 9.29 5.98
C HIS A 18 -9.98 8.92 5.95
N ARG A 19 -9.18 9.46 6.88
CA ARG A 19 -7.76 9.13 7.05
C ARG A 19 -7.59 7.92 7.97
N GLY A 20 -7.76 6.72 7.43
CA GLY A 20 -7.60 5.45 8.15
C GLY A 20 -6.16 4.89 8.12
N PRO A 21 -5.72 4.11 9.11
CA PRO A 21 -4.36 3.57 9.16
C PRO A 21 -4.04 2.61 8.01
N TRP A 22 -5.01 1.80 7.58
CA TRP A 22 -4.81 0.88 6.45
C TRP A 22 -4.78 1.60 5.10
N LEU A 23 -5.55 2.67 4.92
CA LEU A 23 -5.41 3.57 3.76
C LEU A 23 -3.99 4.12 3.68
N VAL A 24 -3.49 4.69 4.79
CA VAL A 24 -2.12 5.23 4.87
C VAL A 24 -1.09 4.13 4.61
N MET A 25 -1.27 2.93 5.18
CA MET A 25 -0.37 1.80 4.97
C MET A 25 -0.23 1.44 3.49
N GLY A 26 -1.34 1.30 2.78
CA GLY A 26 -1.36 1.03 1.35
C GLY A 26 -0.77 2.16 0.52
N TYR A 27 -1.10 3.42 0.86
CA TYR A 27 -0.55 4.60 0.18
C TYR A 27 0.97 4.66 0.28
N ARG A 28 1.52 4.40 1.47
CA ARG A 28 2.97 4.39 1.69
C ARG A 28 3.67 3.25 0.95
N ALA A 29 3.04 2.07 0.89
CA ALA A 29 3.56 0.96 0.10
C ALA A 29 3.61 1.29 -1.39
N GLY A 30 2.54 1.87 -1.94
CA GLY A 30 2.51 2.26 -3.35
C GLY A 30 3.46 3.42 -3.68
N ALA A 31 3.58 4.41 -2.80
CA ALA A 31 4.57 5.49 -2.96
C ALA A 31 6.01 4.93 -3.00
N ARG A 32 6.34 3.96 -2.15
CA ARG A 32 7.63 3.26 -2.18
C ARG A 32 7.82 2.50 -3.49
N ALA A 33 6.78 1.87 -4.02
CA ALA A 33 6.85 1.20 -5.32
C ALA A 33 7.15 2.17 -6.47
N CYS A 34 6.51 3.34 -6.50
CA CYS A 34 6.78 4.40 -7.46
C CYS A 34 8.23 4.92 -7.36
N GLU A 35 8.78 5.02 -6.15
CA GLU A 35 10.16 5.43 -5.93
C GLU A 35 11.18 4.41 -6.48
N VAL A 36 10.94 3.12 -6.26
CA VAL A 36 11.90 2.04 -6.57
C VAL A 36 11.80 1.56 -8.02
N LEU A 37 10.58 1.49 -8.55
CA LEU A 37 10.29 0.92 -9.87
C LEU A 37 10.16 1.98 -10.99
N ASP A 38 10.02 3.26 -10.64
CA ASP A 38 9.98 4.40 -11.56
C ASP A 38 9.06 4.18 -12.79
N PRO A 39 7.74 3.97 -12.57
CA PRO A 39 6.77 3.84 -13.66
C PRO A 39 6.79 5.07 -14.58
N THR A 40 6.74 4.84 -15.89
CA THR A 40 6.74 5.95 -16.87
C THR A 40 5.36 6.34 -17.39
N ASP A 41 4.36 5.48 -17.21
CA ASP A 41 2.99 5.70 -17.70
C ASP A 41 1.94 5.02 -16.80
N GLU A 42 0.67 5.22 -17.13
CA GLU A 42 -0.46 4.76 -16.33
C GLU A 42 -0.69 3.23 -16.37
N PHE A 43 0.06 2.49 -17.20
CA PHE A 43 -0.09 1.04 -17.41
C PHE A 43 1.18 0.24 -17.08
N SER A 44 2.27 0.93 -16.71
CA SER A 44 3.58 0.35 -16.42
C SER A 44 3.58 -0.57 -15.20
N LEU A 45 2.84 -0.22 -14.14
CA LEU A 45 2.79 -1.01 -12.91
C LEU A 45 1.55 -1.89 -12.83
N TYR A 46 1.77 -3.10 -12.33
CA TYR A 46 0.74 -4.01 -11.84
C TYR A 46 0.95 -4.26 -10.35
N CYS A 47 -0.13 -4.46 -9.59
CA CYS A 47 -0.05 -4.77 -8.17
C CYS A 47 -0.88 -6.02 -7.82
N VAL A 48 -0.28 -6.93 -7.05
CA VAL A 48 -1.01 -8.00 -6.35
C VAL A 48 -1.05 -7.66 -4.87
N VAL A 49 -2.25 -7.56 -4.33
CA VAL A 49 -2.52 -7.28 -2.91
C VAL A 49 -3.00 -8.55 -2.23
N LYS A 50 -2.15 -9.13 -1.40
CA LYS A 50 -2.51 -10.27 -0.53
C LYS A 50 -2.95 -9.73 0.81
N THR A 51 -4.21 -9.95 1.17
CA THR A 51 -4.80 -9.38 2.39
C THR A 51 -6.08 -10.10 2.78
N PRO A 52 -6.52 -10.06 4.06
CA PRO A 52 -7.87 -10.50 4.39
C PRO A 52 -8.92 -9.72 3.60
N LEU A 53 -9.89 -10.38 2.97
CA LEU A 53 -10.92 -9.72 2.13
C LEU A 53 -12.05 -9.13 2.98
N ARG A 54 -11.68 -8.31 3.97
CA ARG A 54 -12.61 -7.57 4.82
C ARG A 54 -11.98 -6.29 5.33
N THR A 55 -12.83 -5.35 5.73
CA THR A 55 -12.36 -4.17 6.46
C THR A 55 -11.77 -4.58 7.82
N PRO A 56 -10.76 -3.82 8.30
CA PRO A 56 -10.19 -2.62 7.69
C PRO A 56 -9.05 -2.88 6.68
N TYR A 57 -8.64 -4.14 6.46
CA TYR A 57 -7.43 -4.46 5.69
C TYR A 57 -7.52 -4.03 4.22
N THR A 58 -8.67 -4.24 3.58
CA THR A 58 -8.90 -3.85 2.19
C THR A 58 -8.87 -2.34 1.95
N CYS A 59 -8.92 -1.49 2.98
CA CYS A 59 -8.71 -0.05 2.84
C CYS A 59 -7.32 0.29 2.28
N ALA A 60 -6.33 -0.60 2.45
CA ALA A 60 -5.02 -0.44 1.83
C ALA A 60 -5.07 -0.46 0.29
N VAL A 61 -6.04 -1.14 -0.30
CA VAL A 61 -6.23 -1.18 -1.76
C VAL A 61 -6.46 0.23 -2.30
N ASP A 62 -7.28 1.04 -1.64
CA ASP A 62 -7.53 2.44 -2.07
C ASP A 62 -6.26 3.29 -2.01
N GLY A 63 -5.45 3.13 -0.96
CA GLY A 63 -4.17 3.82 -0.82
C GLY A 63 -3.18 3.44 -1.92
N ILE A 64 -3.11 2.14 -2.25
CA ILE A 64 -2.27 1.61 -3.34
C ILE A 64 -2.72 2.18 -4.69
N GLN A 65 -4.03 2.17 -4.96
CA GLN A 65 -4.59 2.73 -6.20
C GLN A 65 -4.23 4.22 -6.34
N ALA A 66 -4.42 4.99 -5.27
CA ALA A 66 -4.19 6.44 -5.26
C ALA A 66 -2.70 6.82 -5.40
N SER A 67 -1.78 6.01 -4.87
CA SER A 67 -0.34 6.30 -4.93
C SER A 67 0.33 5.83 -6.22
N THR A 68 -0.16 4.76 -6.86
CA THR A 68 0.54 4.14 -8.02
C THR A 68 -0.12 4.35 -9.38
N ARG A 69 -1.43 4.54 -9.45
CA ARG A 69 -2.30 4.35 -10.63
C ARG A 69 -2.64 2.89 -10.95
N CYS A 70 -2.26 1.89 -10.15
CA CYS A 70 -2.74 0.51 -10.34
C CYS A 70 -4.21 0.38 -9.94
N THR A 71 -5.15 0.83 -10.78
CA THR A 71 -6.58 0.87 -10.44
C THR A 71 -7.33 -0.37 -10.92
N LEU A 72 -8.41 -0.70 -10.19
CA LEU A 72 -9.29 -1.83 -10.50
C LEU A 72 -9.91 -1.68 -11.89
N GLY A 73 -10.39 -0.48 -12.25
CA GLY A 73 -10.99 -0.22 -13.56
C GLY A 73 -10.02 -0.36 -14.74
N LYS A 74 -8.70 -0.25 -14.49
CA LYS A 74 -7.66 -0.51 -15.51
C LYS A 74 -7.17 -1.96 -15.49
N LEU A 75 -7.71 -2.81 -14.61
CA LEU A 75 -7.28 -4.18 -14.39
C LEU A 75 -5.79 -4.29 -14.01
N LEU A 76 -5.27 -3.27 -13.32
CA LEU A 76 -3.86 -3.19 -12.92
C LEU A 76 -3.62 -3.60 -11.45
N ILE A 77 -4.66 -4.07 -10.77
CA ILE A 77 -4.59 -4.54 -9.40
C ILE A 77 -5.41 -5.83 -9.25
N SER A 78 -4.82 -6.82 -8.59
CA SER A 78 -5.51 -8.02 -8.11
C SER A 78 -5.52 -8.02 -6.59
N VAL A 79 -6.63 -8.45 -5.99
CA VAL A 79 -6.76 -8.61 -4.54
C VAL A 79 -7.01 -10.09 -4.26
N GLU A 80 -6.10 -10.70 -3.52
CA GLU A 80 -6.08 -12.13 -3.19
C GLU A 80 -6.29 -12.29 -1.68
N GLU A 81 -7.20 -13.20 -1.30
CA GLU A 81 -7.41 -13.54 0.11
C GLU A 81 -6.12 -14.09 0.72
N ALA A 82 -5.74 -13.53 1.87
CA ALA A 82 -4.65 -14.01 2.69
C ALA A 82 -4.98 -13.82 4.16
N SER A 83 -4.28 -14.54 5.03
CA SER A 83 -4.36 -14.33 6.48
C SER A 83 -3.74 -12.97 6.88
N ALA A 84 -4.03 -12.49 8.09
CA ALA A 84 -3.51 -11.21 8.57
C ALA A 84 -1.98 -11.22 8.82
N ASP A 85 -1.40 -12.41 8.95
CA ASP A 85 0.03 -12.69 9.07
C ASP A 85 0.75 -12.84 7.72
N GLU A 86 0.00 -12.92 6.63
CA GLU A 86 0.52 -13.08 5.26
C GLU A 86 0.25 -11.86 4.37
N ILE A 87 -0.06 -10.71 4.97
CA ILE A 87 -0.31 -9.48 4.22
C ILE A 87 0.95 -9.08 3.43
N ALA A 88 0.80 -8.91 2.12
CA ALA A 88 1.89 -8.50 1.24
C ALA A 88 1.36 -7.69 0.05
N TYR A 89 2.15 -6.72 -0.39
CA TYR A 89 1.89 -5.92 -1.58
C TYR A 89 3.03 -6.13 -2.57
N ILE A 90 2.69 -6.66 -3.74
CA ILE A 90 3.66 -7.06 -4.76
C ILE A 90 3.45 -6.17 -5.98
N PHE A 91 4.42 -5.31 -6.26
CA PHE A 91 4.43 -4.39 -7.38
C PHE A 91 5.36 -4.91 -8.47
N ILE A 92 4.90 -4.88 -9.71
CA ILE A 92 5.62 -5.41 -10.87
C ILE A 92 5.66 -4.33 -11.95
N ASP A 93 6.84 -3.89 -12.35
CA ASP A 93 7.02 -3.10 -13.56
C ASP A 93 6.91 -4.04 -14.77
N ARG A 94 5.82 -3.91 -15.51
CA ARG A 94 5.49 -4.80 -16.62
C ARG A 94 6.43 -4.65 -17.82
N ARG A 95 7.23 -3.58 -17.86
CA ARG A 95 8.20 -3.33 -18.94
C ARG A 95 9.50 -4.06 -18.69
N SER A 96 10.02 -3.96 -17.46
CA SER A 96 11.31 -4.55 -17.08
C SER A 96 11.19 -5.94 -16.45
N GLY A 97 10.03 -6.29 -15.90
CA GLY A 97 9.83 -7.51 -15.10
C GLY A 97 10.27 -7.35 -13.64
N ARG A 98 10.92 -6.24 -13.29
CA ARG A 98 11.37 -5.95 -11.92
C ARG A 98 10.19 -5.94 -10.96
N ARG A 99 10.40 -6.52 -9.78
CA ARG A 99 9.36 -6.71 -8.78
C ARG A 99 9.81 -6.19 -7.42
N LEU A 100 8.98 -5.37 -6.80
CA LEU A 100 9.09 -4.99 -5.40
C LEU A 100 8.02 -5.73 -4.59
N GLU A 101 8.44 -6.46 -3.57
CA GLU A 101 7.56 -7.08 -2.58
C GLU A 101 7.71 -6.39 -1.23
N LEU A 102 6.59 -5.93 -0.69
CA LEU A 102 6.48 -5.34 0.64
C LEU A 102 5.59 -6.25 1.49
N ARG A 103 6.22 -7.12 2.28
CA ARG A 103 5.52 -8.01 3.22
C ARG A 103 5.34 -7.30 4.55
N LEU A 104 4.14 -7.30 5.08
CA LEU A 104 3.87 -6.69 6.38
C LEU A 104 4.66 -7.44 7.47
N ARG A 105 5.34 -6.72 8.35
CA ARG A 105 6.11 -7.35 9.43
C ARG A 105 5.18 -8.00 10.47
N PRO A 106 5.62 -9.10 11.10
CA PRO A 106 4.91 -9.70 12.22
C PRO A 106 4.58 -8.66 13.30
N GLY A 107 3.34 -8.71 13.80
CA GLY A 107 2.85 -7.81 14.84
C GLY A 107 2.43 -6.40 14.38
N VAL A 108 2.69 -6.01 13.12
CA VAL A 108 2.26 -4.67 12.64
C VAL A 108 0.74 -4.57 12.57
N ALA A 109 0.04 -5.61 12.09
CA ALA A 109 -1.43 -5.63 12.07
C ALA A 109 -2.02 -5.51 13.49
N GLU A 110 -1.43 -6.21 14.47
CA GLU A 110 -1.83 -6.12 15.88
C GLU A 110 -1.51 -4.73 16.46
N TRP A 111 -0.33 -4.18 16.16
CA TRP A 111 0.06 -2.83 16.56
C TRP A 111 -0.91 -1.78 16.03
N VAL A 112 -1.31 -1.87 14.75
CA VAL A 112 -2.34 -0.99 14.16
C VAL A 112 -3.68 -1.18 14.89
N SER A 113 -4.08 -2.41 15.18
CA SER A 113 -5.31 -2.68 15.93
C SER A 113 -5.31 -2.01 17.30
N ARG A 114 -4.21 -2.13 18.06
CA ARG A 114 -4.05 -1.50 19.38
C ARG A 114 -4.06 0.04 19.29
N LEU A 115 -3.46 0.61 18.24
CA LEU A 115 -3.51 2.05 18.03
C LEU A 115 -4.92 2.55 17.72
N CYS A 116 -5.73 1.77 17.01
CA CYS A 116 -7.13 2.13 16.73
C CYS A 116 -7.97 2.27 18.01
N GLU A 117 -7.60 1.58 19.11
CA GLU A 117 -8.24 1.75 20.43
C GLU A 117 -8.02 3.17 20.99
N LEU A 118 -6.96 3.86 20.55
CA LEU A 118 -6.68 5.26 20.89
C LEU A 118 -7.31 6.26 19.91
N GLY A 119 -7.92 5.77 18.82
CA GLY A 119 -8.59 6.57 17.79
C GLY A 119 -7.98 6.40 16.39
N MET A 120 -8.83 6.45 15.35
CA MET A 120 -8.41 6.20 13.97
C MET A 120 -7.37 7.20 13.46
N GLU A 121 -7.51 8.49 13.78
CA GLU A 121 -6.57 9.53 13.36
C GLU A 121 -5.20 9.35 14.02
N VAL A 122 -5.18 8.93 15.30
CA VAL A 122 -3.94 8.60 16.01
C VAL A 122 -3.26 7.42 15.33
N ALA A 123 -3.99 6.34 15.07
CA ALA A 123 -3.46 5.18 14.37
C ALA A 123 -2.90 5.53 12.98
N ALA A 124 -3.63 6.32 12.20
CA ALA A 124 -3.19 6.74 10.87
C ALA A 124 -1.91 7.58 10.93
N ARG A 125 -1.81 8.52 11.87
CA ARG A 125 -0.62 9.35 12.07
C ARG A 125 0.61 8.54 12.46
N GLU A 126 0.44 7.54 13.34
CA GLU A 126 1.54 6.67 13.76
C GLU A 126 2.01 5.77 12.61
N VAL A 127 1.08 5.23 11.80
CA VAL A 127 1.43 4.51 10.57
C VAL A 127 2.12 5.42 9.57
N GLU A 128 1.70 6.68 9.44
CA GLU A 128 2.30 7.66 8.52
C GLU A 128 3.77 7.95 8.89
N ARG A 129 4.04 8.10 10.19
CA ARG A 129 5.35 8.47 10.75
C ARG A 129 6.31 7.31 10.90
N ALA A 130 5.82 6.09 11.06
CA ALA A 130 6.68 4.92 11.25
C ALA A 130 7.64 4.79 10.05
N PRO A 131 8.93 4.52 10.24
CA PRO A 131 9.81 4.28 9.10
C PRO A 131 9.35 3.03 8.33
N LEU A 132 9.49 3.02 7.00
CA LEU A 132 8.99 1.91 6.15
C LEU A 132 9.54 0.55 6.59
N TRP A 133 10.82 0.47 6.98
CA TRP A 133 11.45 -0.76 7.46
C TRP A 133 10.82 -1.32 8.74
N ARG A 134 10.07 -0.52 9.52
CA ARG A 134 9.32 -1.00 10.70
C ARG A 134 7.98 -1.60 10.31
N LEU A 135 7.41 -1.19 9.17
CA LEU A 135 6.14 -1.69 8.67
C LEU A 135 6.33 -2.92 7.78
N PHE A 136 7.36 -2.90 6.92
CA PHE A 136 7.53 -3.88 5.88
C PHE A 136 8.91 -4.56 5.92
N GLU A 137 8.93 -5.82 5.52
CA GLU A 137 10.08 -6.49 4.93
C GLU A 137 10.06 -6.20 3.43
N GLU A 138 11.10 -5.52 2.96
CA GLU A 138 11.24 -5.11 1.56
C GLU A 138 12.14 -6.10 0.80
N ARG A 139 11.68 -6.58 -0.35
CA ARG A 139 12.47 -7.40 -1.26
C ARG A 139 12.32 -6.90 -2.69
N LEU A 140 13.43 -6.51 -3.29
CA LEU A 140 13.53 -6.17 -4.71
C LEU A 140 14.10 -7.37 -5.48
N CYS A 141 13.45 -7.72 -6.57
CA CYS A 141 13.87 -8.76 -7.50
C CYS A 141 13.98 -8.13 -8.89
N ASP A 142 15.11 -8.33 -9.54
CA ASP A 142 15.37 -7.90 -10.92
C ASP A 142 15.18 -9.05 -11.92
#